data_AF-A0A2N7D7A9-F1
#
_entry.id   AF-A0A2N7D7A9-F1
#
_cell.length_a   1.000
_cell.length_b   1.000
_cell.length_c   1.000
_cell.angle_alpha   90.00
_cell.angle_beta   90.00
_cell.angle_gamma   90.00
#
_symmetry.space_group_name_H-M   'P 1'
#
loop_
_entity.id
_entity.type
_entity.pdbx_description
1 polymer ?
#
loop_
_entity_poly.entity_id
_entity_poly.type
_entity_poly.pdbx_seq_one_letter_code
_entity_poly.pdbx_strand_id
1 'polypeptide(L)'
;MKPFFILAVAFLSTTSTVVQSAETENIAEVMLAASLDESRGYCLDIAGGKGALAPIERGLQAHTCYNYTGEILEDQGFDLSLISKGVFRISYFDVCMSASSLEQNASLQLEECNSSETQQFELKDNGQLSLNGAPNLCVTVDGENKKEGRGGTPVHVMRPVSLQLCDDSKSDYQQWIIKSL
;
A
#
# COMPACT_ATOMS: atom_id res chain seq x y z
N MET A 1 7.88 32.59 -73.64
CA MET A 1 7.21 32.06 -72.43
C MET A 1 7.91 30.75 -72.07
N LYS A 2 8.62 30.68 -70.94
CA LYS A 2 9.29 29.46 -70.44
C LYS A 2 8.50 28.96 -69.23
N PRO A 3 8.21 27.65 -69.11
CA PRO A 3 7.42 27.15 -67.99
C PRO A 3 8.26 27.11 -66.72
N PHE A 4 7.70 27.65 -65.63
CA PHE A 4 8.24 27.58 -64.28
C PHE A 4 7.84 26.22 -63.69
N PHE A 5 8.81 25.36 -63.39
CA PHE A 5 8.56 24.15 -62.60
C PHE A 5 8.58 24.52 -61.11
N ILE A 6 7.43 24.41 -60.45
CA ILE A 6 7.31 24.56 -59.00
C ILE A 6 7.63 23.19 -58.38
N LEU A 7 8.73 23.14 -57.60
CA LEU A 7 9.11 21.96 -56.83
C LEU A 7 8.29 21.96 -55.53
N ALA A 8 7.33 21.05 -55.40
CA ALA A 8 6.57 20.86 -54.17
C ALA A 8 7.43 20.06 -53.16
N VAL A 9 7.82 20.70 -52.06
CA VAL A 9 8.53 20.05 -50.96
C VAL A 9 7.49 19.42 -50.04
N ALA A 10 7.40 18.09 -50.02
CA ALA A 10 6.56 17.35 -49.09
C ALA A 10 7.25 17.31 -47.71
N PHE A 11 6.65 17.98 -46.72
CA PHE A 11 7.08 17.93 -45.33
C PHE A 11 6.56 16.63 -44.69
N LEU A 12 7.43 15.62 -44.54
CA LEU A 12 7.10 14.42 -43.77
C LEU A 12 7.17 14.76 -42.27
N SER A 13 6.00 14.97 -41.65
CA SER A 13 5.87 15.04 -40.20
C SER A 13 6.05 13.65 -39.60
N THR A 14 7.23 13.34 -39.08
CA THR A 14 7.46 12.13 -38.28
C THR A 14 6.82 12.30 -36.91
N THR A 15 5.67 11.67 -36.68
CA THR A 15 5.07 11.59 -35.35
C THR A 15 5.83 10.54 -34.54
N SER A 16 6.69 11.00 -33.64
CA SER A 16 7.34 10.12 -32.66
C SER A 16 6.29 9.59 -31.70
N THR A 17 5.96 8.31 -31.81
CA THR A 17 5.18 7.61 -30.80
C THR A 17 6.06 7.40 -29.58
N VAL A 18 5.77 8.12 -28.50
CA VAL A 18 6.36 7.84 -27.19
C VAL A 18 5.78 6.51 -26.74
N VAL A 19 6.59 5.46 -26.80
CA VAL A 19 6.28 4.17 -26.19
C VAL A 19 6.48 4.36 -24.69
N GLN A 20 5.38 4.55 -23.95
CA GLN A 20 5.40 4.49 -22.49
C GLN A 20 5.72 3.05 -22.11
N SER A 21 6.97 2.79 -21.70
CA SER A 21 7.31 1.57 -20.98
C SER A 21 6.46 1.54 -19.73
N ALA A 22 5.56 0.56 -19.61
CA ALA A 22 4.96 0.22 -18.33
C ALA A 22 6.10 -0.35 -17.49
N GLU A 23 6.76 0.50 -16.70
CA GLU A 23 7.57 -0.02 -15.60
C GLU A 23 6.63 -0.88 -14.76
N THR A 24 7.02 -2.13 -14.56
CA THR A 24 6.35 -3.01 -13.61
C THR A 24 6.48 -2.29 -12.28
N GLU A 25 5.40 -1.72 -11.76
CA GLU A 25 5.46 -1.01 -10.49
C GLU A 25 6.08 -1.95 -9.46
N ASN A 26 7.18 -1.52 -8.85
CA ASN A 26 7.90 -2.30 -7.87
C ASN A 26 7.10 -2.26 -6.55
N ILE A 27 6.06 -3.10 -6.47
CA ILE A 27 5.12 -3.14 -5.35
C ILE A 27 5.41 -4.30 -4.41
N ALA A 28 5.06 -4.11 -3.14
CA ALA A 28 5.11 -5.14 -2.11
C ALA A 28 3.90 -5.05 -1.19
N GLU A 29 3.52 -6.18 -0.62
CA GLU A 29 2.59 -6.25 0.51
C GLU A 29 3.34 -5.87 1.81
N VAL A 30 2.65 -5.14 2.69
CA VAL A 30 3.05 -5.01 4.10
C VAL A 30 2.28 -6.08 4.87
N MET A 31 2.94 -7.21 5.09
CA MET A 31 2.33 -8.43 5.63
C MET A 31 2.65 -8.56 7.11
N LEU A 32 1.66 -8.92 7.94
CA LEU A 32 1.88 -9.30 9.33
C LEU A 32 2.75 -10.56 9.39
N ALA A 33 3.80 -10.53 10.20
CA ALA A 33 4.76 -11.63 10.31
C ALA A 33 4.10 -12.91 10.83
N ALA A 34 3.19 -12.80 11.79
CA ALA A 34 2.39 -13.92 12.26
C ALA A 34 1.16 -14.12 11.37
N SER A 35 0.85 -15.39 11.06
CA SER A 35 -0.37 -15.74 10.33
C SER A 35 -1.64 -15.61 11.18
N LEU A 36 -1.50 -15.54 12.50
CA LEU A 36 -2.60 -15.64 13.46
C LEU A 36 -3.51 -16.83 13.14
N ASP A 37 -4.76 -16.57 12.79
CA ASP A 37 -5.80 -17.55 12.44
C ASP A 37 -6.14 -17.59 10.94
N GLU A 38 -5.31 -16.98 10.09
CA GLU A 38 -5.46 -16.99 8.64
C GLU A 38 -4.19 -17.55 7.99
N SER A 39 -4.26 -18.77 7.46
CA SER A 39 -3.10 -19.46 6.85
C SER A 39 -2.48 -18.71 5.66
N ARG A 40 -3.25 -17.83 5.01
CA ARG A 40 -2.77 -16.95 3.93
C ARG A 40 -2.09 -15.69 4.46
N GLY A 41 -2.18 -15.44 5.77
CA GLY A 41 -1.68 -14.27 6.47
C GLY A 41 -2.54 -13.03 6.31
N TYR A 42 -2.13 -11.97 7.01
CA TYR A 42 -2.78 -10.66 7.01
C TYR A 42 -1.88 -9.61 6.37
N CYS A 43 -2.44 -8.77 5.49
CA CYS A 43 -1.76 -7.68 4.81
C CYS A 43 -2.48 -6.36 5.10
N LEU A 44 -1.75 -5.25 5.13
CA LEU A 44 -2.37 -3.93 5.10
C LEU A 44 -3.12 -3.74 3.78
N ASP A 45 -4.40 -3.40 3.88
CA ASP A 45 -5.37 -3.41 2.80
C ASP A 45 -6.34 -2.24 2.96
N ILE A 46 -6.76 -1.62 1.84
CA ILE A 46 -7.77 -0.55 1.87
C ILE A 46 -9.14 -1.15 2.22
N ALA A 47 -9.72 -0.67 3.31
CA ALA A 47 -10.95 -1.24 3.82
C ALA A 47 -12.14 -1.08 2.86
N GLY A 48 -12.89 -2.16 2.66
CA GLY A 48 -14.25 -2.11 2.10
C GLY A 48 -14.38 -2.22 0.58
N GLY A 49 -13.30 -2.50 -0.16
CA GLY A 49 -13.35 -2.81 -1.59
C GLY A 49 -12.42 -3.94 -1.99
N LYS A 50 -12.08 -4.01 -3.28
CA LYS A 50 -11.12 -4.96 -3.84
C LYS A 50 -10.38 -4.32 -5.01
N GLY A 51 -9.05 -4.39 -4.99
CA GLY A 51 -8.17 -3.85 -6.03
C GLY A 51 -8.51 -2.41 -6.37
N ALA A 52 -8.54 -2.08 -7.66
CA ALA A 52 -8.89 -0.77 -8.20
C ALA A 52 -10.22 -0.14 -7.71
N LEU A 53 -11.15 -0.91 -7.15
CA LEU A 53 -12.45 -0.43 -6.66
C LEU A 53 -12.45 -0.08 -5.17
N ALA A 54 -11.29 -0.06 -4.52
CA ALA A 54 -11.20 0.21 -3.09
C ALA A 54 -11.48 1.69 -2.73
N PRO A 55 -12.32 1.95 -1.71
CA PRO A 55 -12.66 3.30 -1.26
C PRO A 55 -11.61 3.85 -0.27
N ILE A 56 -10.73 4.74 -0.76
CA ILE A 56 -9.61 5.28 0.03
C ILE A 56 -10.04 5.94 1.35
N GLU A 57 -11.24 6.51 1.42
CA GLU A 57 -11.76 7.21 2.60
C GLU A 57 -12.04 6.28 3.78
N ARG A 58 -12.03 4.96 3.57
CA ARG A 58 -12.23 3.97 4.63
C ARG A 58 -10.95 3.61 5.38
N GLY A 59 -9.80 4.12 4.94
CA GLY A 59 -8.50 3.86 5.56
C GLY A 59 -8.04 2.41 5.41
N LEU A 60 -7.10 2.02 6.27
CA LEU A 60 -6.48 0.70 6.22
C LEU A 60 -7.05 -0.26 7.27
N GLN A 61 -7.03 -1.54 6.91
CA GLN A 61 -7.31 -2.69 7.77
C GLN A 61 -6.23 -3.77 7.56
N ALA A 62 -6.21 -4.77 8.43
CA ALA A 62 -5.54 -6.02 8.15
C ALA A 62 -6.55 -6.95 7.47
N HIS A 63 -6.26 -7.38 6.24
CA HIS A 63 -7.11 -8.28 5.46
C HIS A 63 -6.34 -9.53 5.09
N THR A 64 -7.02 -10.64 4.80
CA THR A 64 -6.38 -11.80 4.16
C THR A 64 -5.55 -11.35 2.95
N CYS A 65 -4.26 -11.65 2.94
CA CYS A 65 -3.37 -11.30 1.82
C CYS A 65 -3.85 -11.95 0.52
N TYR A 66 -3.68 -11.24 -0.61
CA TYR A 66 -3.99 -11.80 -1.93
C TYR A 66 -2.82 -12.50 -2.61
N ASN A 67 -1.57 -12.43 -2.13
CA ASN A 67 -0.39 -13.04 -2.81
C ASN A 67 -0.54 -14.49 -3.31
N TYR A 68 -1.42 -15.31 -2.72
CA TYR A 68 -1.73 -16.65 -3.18
C TYR A 68 -2.35 -16.70 -4.59
N THR A 69 -2.85 -15.57 -5.12
CA THR A 69 -3.36 -15.45 -6.49
C THR A 69 -2.25 -15.29 -7.52
N GLY A 70 -0.99 -15.09 -7.09
CA GLY A 70 0.14 -14.82 -7.97
C GLY A 70 0.25 -13.36 -8.42
N GLU A 71 -0.54 -12.46 -7.82
CA GLU A 71 -0.53 -11.01 -8.06
C GLU A 71 -0.73 -10.24 -6.74
N ILE A 72 -0.23 -9.01 -6.66
CA ILE A 72 -0.52 -8.08 -5.57
C ILE A 72 -1.55 -7.10 -6.11
N LEU A 73 -2.72 -7.06 -5.47
CA LEU A 73 -3.80 -6.16 -5.87
C LEU A 73 -3.51 -4.71 -5.49
N GLU A 74 -4.14 -3.78 -6.20
CA GLU A 74 -3.89 -2.34 -6.09
C GLU A 74 -4.15 -1.78 -4.69
N ASP A 75 -5.09 -2.38 -3.94
CA ASP A 75 -5.49 -1.98 -2.59
C ASP A 75 -4.59 -2.50 -1.46
N GLN A 76 -3.57 -3.29 -1.78
CA GLN A 76 -2.56 -3.77 -0.83
C GLN A 76 -1.14 -3.71 -1.39
N GLY A 77 -0.96 -3.03 -2.53
CA GLY A 77 0.33 -2.85 -3.21
C GLY A 77 0.99 -1.54 -2.83
N PHE A 78 1.98 -1.60 -1.95
CA PHE A 78 2.79 -0.44 -1.56
C PHE A 78 4.04 -0.30 -2.42
N ASP A 79 4.45 0.93 -2.74
CA ASP A 79 5.68 1.21 -3.48
C ASP A 79 6.91 0.79 -2.65
N LEU A 80 7.56 -0.30 -3.08
CA LEU A 80 8.70 -0.89 -2.38
C LEU A 80 9.87 0.09 -2.25
N SER A 81 10.07 0.97 -3.24
CA SER A 81 11.18 1.93 -3.26
C SER A 81 11.02 3.06 -2.25
N LEU A 82 9.78 3.31 -1.81
CA LEU A 82 9.43 4.38 -0.87
C LEU A 82 9.37 3.90 0.58
N ILE A 83 9.11 2.60 0.82
CA ILE A 83 9.06 2.02 2.17
C ILE A 83 10.36 2.27 2.93
N SER A 84 11.52 2.06 2.30
CA SER A 84 12.85 2.31 2.93
C SER A 84 13.11 3.79 3.29
N LYS A 85 12.32 4.70 2.73
CA LYS A 85 12.36 6.14 3.01
C LYS A 85 11.29 6.56 4.03
N GLY A 86 10.57 5.59 4.59
CA GLY A 86 9.49 5.77 5.53
C GLY A 86 8.15 6.20 4.94
N VAL A 87 8.03 6.16 3.61
CA VAL A 87 6.83 6.57 2.88
C VAL A 87 6.09 5.32 2.40
N PHE A 88 4.94 5.06 3.01
CA PHE A 88 4.07 3.93 2.68
C PHE A 88 2.99 4.39 1.69
N ARG A 89 3.37 4.48 0.42
CA ARG A 89 2.50 4.93 -0.68
C ARG A 89 1.83 3.76 -1.39
N ILE A 90 0.55 3.89 -1.69
CA ILE A 90 -0.17 3.00 -2.61
C ILE A 90 -0.26 3.71 -3.96
N SER A 91 0.66 3.37 -4.89
CA SER A 91 0.87 4.14 -6.13
C SER A 91 -0.35 4.22 -7.03
N TYR A 92 -1.13 3.14 -7.13
CA TYR A 92 -2.35 3.09 -7.94
C TYR A 92 -3.35 4.20 -7.59
N PHE A 93 -3.49 4.53 -6.31
CA PHE A 93 -4.45 5.52 -5.82
C PHE A 93 -3.81 6.90 -5.57
N ASP A 94 -2.49 7.02 -5.75
CA ASP A 94 -1.71 8.24 -5.45
C ASP A 94 -1.91 8.78 -4.02
N VAL A 95 -1.95 7.87 -3.04
CA VAL A 95 -2.14 8.21 -1.62
C VAL A 95 -1.07 7.58 -0.74
N CYS A 96 -0.83 8.20 0.40
CA CYS A 96 0.07 7.73 1.44
C CYS A 96 -0.71 7.30 2.68
N MET A 97 -0.24 6.24 3.33
CA MET A 97 -0.68 5.87 4.68
C MET A 97 -0.40 7.04 5.64
N SER A 98 -1.42 7.45 6.40
CA SER A 98 -1.35 8.55 7.36
C SER A 98 -1.99 8.12 8.68
N ALA A 99 -1.33 8.37 9.81
CA ALA A 99 -1.97 8.23 11.11
C ALA A 99 -2.94 9.39 11.35
N SER A 100 -4.15 9.11 11.87
CA SER A 100 -5.14 10.16 12.15
C SER A 100 -4.67 11.17 13.22
N SER A 101 -3.70 10.78 14.05
CA SER A 101 -3.03 11.61 15.05
C SER A 101 -1.74 10.92 15.53
N LEU A 102 -0.90 11.64 16.27
CA LEU A 102 0.31 11.10 16.93
C LEU A 102 0.00 10.45 18.30
N GLU A 103 -1.19 9.86 18.46
CA GLU A 103 -1.70 9.38 19.74
C GLU A 103 -2.07 7.89 19.69
N GLN A 104 -2.10 7.24 20.85
CA GLN A 104 -2.59 5.87 20.94
C GLN A 104 -4.04 5.77 20.46
N ASN A 105 -4.39 4.66 19.82
CA ASN A 105 -5.66 4.35 19.17
C ASN A 105 -5.92 5.14 17.89
N ALA A 106 -4.96 5.91 17.38
CA ALA A 106 -5.08 6.53 16.06
C ALA A 106 -5.32 5.47 14.98
N SER A 107 -6.27 5.74 14.09
CA SER A 107 -6.52 4.91 12.91
C SER A 107 -5.49 5.18 11.82
N LEU A 108 -5.30 4.22 10.92
CA LEU A 108 -4.54 4.42 9.69
C LEU A 108 -5.48 4.83 8.55
N GLN A 109 -5.27 6.02 8.02
CA GLN A 109 -6.03 6.64 6.94
C GLN A 109 -5.18 6.71 5.66
N LEU A 110 -5.78 7.17 4.58
CA LEU A 110 -5.13 7.41 3.30
C LEU A 110 -5.38 8.86 2.89
N GLU A 111 -4.30 9.58 2.61
CA GLU A 111 -4.33 11.00 2.30
C GLU A 111 -3.37 11.31 1.15
N GLU A 112 -3.50 12.49 0.55
CA GLU A 112 -2.49 13.01 -0.38
C GLU A 112 -1.12 13.01 0.30
N CYS A 113 -0.11 12.52 -0.42
CA CYS A 113 1.25 12.44 0.08
C CYS A 113 1.84 13.84 0.29
N ASN A 114 2.13 14.21 1.54
CA ASN A 114 2.59 15.56 1.89
C ASN A 114 3.80 15.59 2.85
N SER A 115 4.39 14.43 3.13
CA SER A 115 5.56 14.28 4.02
C SER A 115 5.33 14.75 5.47
N SER A 116 4.08 14.85 5.92
CA SER A 116 3.75 15.17 7.32
C SER A 116 4.32 14.13 8.29
N GLU A 117 4.47 14.51 9.56
CA GLU A 117 4.90 13.59 10.61
C GLU A 117 3.95 12.39 10.80
N THR A 118 2.67 12.53 10.42
CA THR A 118 1.69 11.45 10.45
C THR A 118 1.85 10.44 9.30
N GLN A 119 2.59 10.78 8.25
CA GLN A 119 2.83 9.92 7.08
C GLN A 119 4.22 9.26 7.05
N GLN A 120 5.05 9.53 8.07
CA GLN A 120 6.42 9.00 8.15
C GLN A 120 6.48 7.83 9.12
N PHE A 121 6.72 6.64 8.59
CA PHE A 121 6.80 5.40 9.38
C PHE A 121 8.17 4.75 9.22
N GLU A 122 8.57 3.94 10.19
CA GLU A 122 9.80 3.17 10.15
C GLU A 122 9.47 1.70 10.42
N LEU A 123 9.87 0.82 9.50
CA LEU A 123 9.91 -0.61 9.74
C LEU A 123 11.26 -0.94 10.41
N LYS A 124 11.23 -1.21 11.70
CA LYS A 124 12.41 -1.53 12.52
C LYS A 124 12.91 -2.94 12.24
N ASP A 125 14.16 -3.20 12.62
CA ASP A 125 14.81 -4.53 12.48
C ASP A 125 14.06 -5.66 13.20
N ASN A 126 13.34 -5.36 14.29
CA ASN A 126 12.50 -6.32 15.00
C ASN A 126 11.11 -6.53 14.36
N GLY A 127 10.86 -5.96 13.18
CA GLY A 127 9.60 -6.02 12.45
C GLY A 127 8.55 -5.00 12.92
N GLN A 128 8.77 -4.25 14.00
CA GLN A 128 7.82 -3.23 14.43
C GLN A 128 7.74 -2.09 13.40
N LEU A 129 6.53 -1.82 12.93
CA LEU A 129 6.24 -0.67 12.08
C LEU A 129 5.75 0.49 12.96
N SER A 130 6.59 1.49 13.20
CA SER A 130 6.26 2.61 14.09
C SER A 130 6.16 3.95 13.38
N LEU A 131 5.46 4.89 13.97
CA LEU A 131 5.38 6.27 13.47
C LEU A 131 6.60 7.08 13.90
N ASN A 132 7.27 7.79 12.99
CA ASN A 132 8.49 8.54 13.31
C ASN A 132 8.23 9.68 14.32
N GLY A 133 7.09 10.36 14.22
CA GLY A 133 6.67 11.41 15.17
C GLY A 133 6.28 10.88 16.56
N ALA A 134 6.05 9.58 16.70
CA ALA A 134 5.74 8.90 17.95
C ALA A 134 6.31 7.48 17.98
N PRO A 135 7.64 7.29 18.12
CA PRO A 135 8.32 6.00 17.89
C PRO A 135 7.94 4.87 18.87
N ASN A 136 7.23 5.20 19.94
CA ASN A 136 6.63 4.27 20.90
C ASN A 136 5.26 3.75 20.46
N LEU A 137 4.72 4.23 19.34
CA LEU A 137 3.47 3.78 18.75
C LEU A 137 3.73 2.93 17.51
N CYS A 138 3.21 1.70 17.53
CA CYS A 138 3.35 0.69 16.50
C CYS A 138 2.01 0.41 15.82
N VAL A 139 2.04 0.22 14.51
CA VAL A 139 0.94 -0.29 13.72
C VAL A 139 0.59 -1.69 14.23
N THR A 140 -0.61 -1.84 14.78
CA THR A 140 -1.02 -3.04 15.51
C THR A 140 -2.34 -3.58 14.98
N VAL A 141 -2.36 -4.88 14.69
CA VAL A 141 -3.59 -5.61 14.35
C VAL A 141 -4.39 -5.89 15.60
N ASP A 142 -5.70 -5.67 15.56
CA ASP A 142 -6.60 -6.00 16.65
C ASP A 142 -6.73 -7.53 16.83
N GLY A 143 -6.34 -8.00 18.02
CA GLY A 143 -6.36 -9.42 18.37
C GLY A 143 -7.75 -10.00 18.64
N GLU A 144 -8.72 -9.17 18.99
CA GLU A 144 -10.05 -9.59 19.43
C GLU A 144 -11.09 -9.48 18.31
N ASN A 145 -11.06 -8.37 17.56
CA ASN A 145 -12.08 -8.04 16.58
C ASN A 145 -11.73 -8.62 15.20
N LYS A 146 -12.34 -9.76 14.86
CA LYS A 146 -12.29 -10.35 13.52
C LYS A 146 -13.66 -10.30 12.83
N LYS A 147 -13.66 -10.01 11.54
CA LYS A 147 -14.84 -10.05 10.67
C LYS A 147 -14.59 -10.93 9.45
N GLU A 148 -15.61 -11.62 8.98
CA GLU A 148 -15.58 -12.29 7.69
C GLU A 148 -15.95 -11.30 6.58
N GLY A 149 -15.26 -11.41 5.45
CA GLY A 149 -15.59 -10.73 4.22
C GLY A 149 -16.77 -11.38 3.49
N ARG A 150 -16.97 -10.97 2.23
CA ARG A 150 -18.07 -11.48 1.39
C ARG A 150 -17.61 -12.39 0.25
N GLY A 151 -16.31 -12.68 0.18
CA GLY A 151 -15.69 -13.42 -0.92
C GLY A 151 -14.51 -14.27 -0.46
N GLY A 152 -13.94 -15.02 -1.41
CA GLY A 152 -12.86 -15.96 -1.18
C GLY A 152 -13.34 -17.38 -0.84
N THR A 153 -12.52 -18.39 -1.14
CA THR A 153 -12.70 -19.76 -0.63
C THR A 153 -11.31 -20.31 -0.27
N PRO A 154 -10.97 -20.46 1.04
CA PRO A 154 -11.76 -20.07 2.23
C PRO A 154 -12.12 -18.58 2.26
N VAL A 155 -13.17 -18.23 3.01
CA VAL A 155 -13.63 -16.83 3.14
C VAL A 155 -12.49 -15.95 3.60
N HIS A 156 -12.38 -14.74 3.06
CA HIS A 156 -11.42 -13.75 3.54
C HIS A 156 -11.86 -13.19 4.88
N VAL A 157 -10.90 -12.80 5.71
CA VAL A 157 -11.12 -12.24 7.04
C VAL A 157 -10.37 -10.93 7.19
N MET A 158 -10.91 -10.08 8.06
CA MET A 158 -10.45 -8.72 8.27
C MET A 158 -10.41 -8.38 9.76
N ARG A 159 -9.41 -7.60 10.17
CA ARG A 159 -9.19 -7.10 11.53
C ARG A 159 -8.87 -5.60 11.49
N PRO A 160 -9.40 -4.80 12.43
CA PRO A 160 -9.00 -3.40 12.58
C PRO A 160 -7.49 -3.27 12.79
N VAL A 161 -6.94 -2.14 12.36
CA VAL A 161 -5.55 -1.74 12.61
C VAL A 161 -5.55 -0.35 13.23
N SER A 162 -4.70 -0.15 14.25
CA SER A 162 -4.52 1.14 14.90
C SER A 162 -3.10 1.29 15.45
N LEU A 163 -2.72 2.51 15.80
CA LEU A 163 -1.51 2.77 16.58
C LEU A 163 -1.72 2.35 18.04
N GLN A 164 -0.89 1.44 18.52
CA GLN A 164 -0.84 1.05 19.94
C GLN A 164 0.58 1.21 20.46
N LEU A 165 0.74 1.23 21.79
CA LEU A 165 2.08 1.16 22.37
C LEU A 165 2.83 -0.07 21.82
N CYS A 166 4.04 0.15 21.33
CA CYS A 166 4.95 -0.92 20.95
C CYS A 166 5.23 -1.80 22.17
N ASP A 167 5.06 -3.11 22.01
CA ASP A 167 5.15 -4.10 23.08
C ASP A 167 5.63 -5.43 22.48
N ASP A 168 6.83 -5.87 22.85
CA ASP A 168 7.41 -7.11 22.32
C ASP A 168 6.59 -8.36 22.69
N SER A 169 5.80 -8.29 23.77
CA SER A 169 4.86 -9.36 24.13
C SER A 169 3.66 -9.46 23.18
N LYS A 170 3.48 -8.47 22.30
CA LYS A 170 2.47 -8.42 21.23
C LYS A 170 3.07 -8.58 19.84
N SER A 171 4.25 -9.20 19.73
CA SER A 171 4.95 -9.42 18.46
C SER A 171 4.07 -10.01 17.36
N ASP A 172 3.20 -10.97 17.69
CA ASP A 172 2.24 -11.57 16.75
C ASP A 172 1.27 -10.56 16.09
N TYR A 173 1.08 -9.38 16.70
CA TYR A 173 0.15 -8.35 16.23
C TYR A 173 0.85 -7.07 15.74
N GLN A 174 2.15 -6.93 15.99
CA GLN A 174 2.91 -5.69 15.78
C GLN A 174 4.11 -5.84 14.86
N GLN A 175 4.49 -7.06 14.50
CA GLN A 175 5.60 -7.31 13.58
C GLN A 175 5.11 -7.49 12.16
N TRP A 176 5.69 -6.71 11.25
CA TRP A 176 5.39 -6.68 9.84
C TRP A 176 6.63 -7.05 9.03
N ILE A 177 6.41 -7.62 7.85
CA ILE A 177 7.42 -7.95 6.86
C ILE A 177 7.00 -7.37 5.51
N ILE A 178 7.99 -7.04 4.70
CA ILE A 178 7.77 -6.60 3.32
C ILE A 178 7.85 -7.81 2.41
N LYS A 179 6.82 -8.04 1.62
CA LYS A 179 6.74 -9.20 0.72
C LYS A 179 6.42 -8.78 -0.70
N SER A 180 7.39 -8.92 -1.59
CA SER A 180 7.16 -8.91 -3.04
C SER A 180 6.77 -10.31 -3.54
N LEU A 181 6.26 -10.39 -4.77
CA LEU A 181 6.04 -11.66 -5.47
C LEU A 181 7.35 -12.26 -5.99
#